data_AF-A0A521TEQ0-F1
#
_entry.id   AF-A0A521TEQ0-F1
#
_cell.length_a   1.000
_cell.length_b   1.000
_cell.length_c   1.000
_cell.angle_alpha   90.00
_cell.angle_beta   90.00
_cell.angle_gamma   90.00
#
_symmetry.space_group_name_H-M   'P 1'
#
loop_
_entity.id
_entity.type
_entity.pdbx_description
1 polymer ?
#
loop_
_entity_poly.entity_id
_entity_poly.type
_entity_poly.pdbx_seq_one_letter_code
_entity_poly.pdbx_strand_id
1 'polypeptide(L)'
;MTRRLWLLAGVLIVAGAGVAVWRSRPAAPSRSSVANNGVAAQAPTSPLAVRLSISPGMPGDPALAVVRVFNMRARQPAPIRVETPVAVDFATATFALETEGAGETAGPRIAATVFRLPQPTAMSLDATTTASTMLNIDAAAMPPAGARVRATVVVGGQSLVSNWADVPAPGATQADQLASRARVEDMRGDTGALARTAEALIAAAPQDPRGYFFRGIVLERSGDRAGALTAYRATLDRLRPGAEPPLGLYERIRRLQ
;
A
#
# COMPACT_ATOMS: atom_id res chain seq x y z
N MET A 1 -57.11 -8.96 55.89
CA MET A 1 -58.13 -7.90 55.86
C MET A 1 -57.48 -6.65 55.27
N THR A 2 -57.73 -6.36 53.98
CA THR A 2 -58.43 -5.14 53.46
C THR A 2 -57.62 -3.83 53.63
N ARG A 3 -57.39 -2.94 52.64
CA ARG A 3 -57.92 -2.72 51.28
C ARG A 3 -56.96 -1.74 50.55
N ARG A 4 -57.04 -1.75 49.21
CA ARG A 4 -56.41 -0.84 48.22
C ARG A 4 -56.88 0.62 48.37
N LEU A 5 -56.07 1.59 47.95
CA LEU A 5 -56.55 2.76 47.20
C LEU A 5 -55.49 3.25 46.19
N TRP A 6 -55.94 3.47 44.95
CA TRP A 6 -55.24 4.04 43.81
C TRP A 6 -55.26 5.57 43.88
N LEU A 7 -54.24 6.24 43.32
CA LEU A 7 -54.40 7.53 42.65
C LEU A 7 -53.40 7.68 41.50
N LEU A 8 -53.97 7.92 40.32
CA LEU A 8 -53.35 8.23 39.03
C LEU A 8 -53.06 9.73 38.93
N ALA A 9 -51.87 10.09 38.46
CA ALA A 9 -51.54 11.33 37.74
C ALA A 9 -50.12 11.12 37.20
N GLY A 10 -49.72 11.34 35.96
CA GLY A 10 -50.27 12.06 34.81
C GLY A 10 -49.04 12.27 33.93
N VAL A 11 -48.87 11.47 32.88
CA VAL A 11 -47.70 11.55 31.99
C VAL A 11 -47.92 12.69 31.00
N LEU A 12 -47.16 13.77 31.16
CA LEU A 12 -47.11 14.89 30.22
C LEU A 12 -46.10 14.54 29.11
N ILE A 13 -46.59 14.21 27.91
CA ILE A 13 -45.76 14.07 26.71
C ILE A 13 -45.64 15.47 26.08
N VAL A 14 -44.46 16.09 26.20
CA VAL A 14 -44.11 17.29 25.43
C VAL A 14 -43.51 16.85 24.10
N ALA A 15 -44.31 16.93 23.04
CA ALA A 15 -43.84 16.79 21.67
C ALA A 15 -43.07 18.05 21.26
N GLY A 16 -41.75 18.02 21.37
CA GLY A 16 -40.86 19.04 20.83
C GLY A 16 -40.69 18.86 19.32
N ALA A 17 -41.39 19.68 18.53
CA ALA A 17 -41.15 19.81 17.10
C ALA A 17 -39.80 20.52 16.86
N GLY A 18 -38.74 19.73 16.68
CA GLY A 18 -37.43 20.22 16.25
C GLY A 18 -37.48 20.59 14.76
N VAL A 19 -37.50 21.89 14.48
CA VAL A 19 -37.30 22.44 13.13
C VAL A 19 -35.84 22.17 12.72
N ALA A 20 -35.64 21.15 11.89
CA ALA A 20 -34.36 20.89 11.25
C ALA A 20 -34.11 21.96 10.16
N VAL A 21 -33.28 22.95 10.49
CA VAL A 21 -32.76 23.91 9.52
C VAL A 21 -31.75 23.19 8.64
N TRP A 22 -32.19 22.76 7.46
CA TRP A 22 -31.37 22.17 6.42
C TRP A 22 -30.50 23.27 5.79
N ARG A 23 -29.27 23.44 6.28
CA ARG A 23 -28.25 24.25 5.59
C ARG A 23 -27.74 23.45 4.40
N SER A 24 -28.08 23.90 3.20
CA SER A 24 -27.56 23.38 1.94
C SER A 24 -26.03 23.32 1.99
N ARG A 25 -25.47 22.13 1.74
CA ARG A 25 -24.02 21.98 1.52
C ARG A 25 -23.63 22.82 0.30
N PRO A 26 -22.53 23.59 0.35
CA PRO A 26 -21.99 24.20 -0.86
C PRO A 26 -21.67 23.08 -1.86
N ALA A 27 -22.11 23.26 -3.10
CA ALA A 27 -21.84 22.33 -4.19
C ALA A 27 -20.32 22.06 -4.26
N ALA A 28 -19.94 20.80 -4.36
CA ALA A 28 -18.56 20.43 -4.67
C ALA A 28 -18.15 21.15 -5.97
N PRO A 29 -16.95 21.73 -6.05
CA PRO A 29 -16.48 22.32 -7.29
C PRO A 29 -16.58 21.27 -8.39
N SER A 30 -17.35 21.59 -9.43
CA SER A 30 -17.45 20.80 -10.64
C SER A 30 -16.04 20.57 -11.14
N ARG A 31 -15.57 19.30 -11.10
CA ARG A 31 -14.37 18.93 -11.84
C ARG A 31 -14.65 19.28 -13.28
N SER A 32 -13.99 20.32 -13.76
CA SER A 32 -13.99 20.70 -15.15
C SER A 32 -13.63 19.45 -15.93
N SER A 33 -14.62 18.89 -16.63
CA SER A 33 -14.41 17.94 -17.71
C SER A 33 -13.59 18.70 -18.74
N VAL A 34 -12.26 18.66 -18.61
CA VAL A 34 -11.35 19.04 -19.68
C VAL A 34 -11.73 18.11 -20.82
N ALA A 35 -12.38 18.69 -21.84
CA ALA A 35 -12.64 17.99 -23.08
C ALA A 35 -11.29 17.47 -23.59
N ASN A 36 -11.11 16.16 -23.51
CA ASN A 36 -9.99 15.47 -24.12
C ASN A 36 -10.12 15.70 -25.63
N ASN A 37 -9.47 16.74 -26.13
CA ASN A 37 -9.28 16.97 -27.56
C ASN A 37 -8.73 15.67 -28.15
N GLY A 38 -9.41 15.12 -29.15
CA GLY A 38 -9.23 13.78 -29.72
C GLY A 38 -7.88 13.56 -30.41
N VAL A 39 -6.78 13.67 -29.68
CA VAL A 39 -5.50 13.10 -30.07
C VAL A 39 -5.63 11.60 -29.85
N ALA A 40 -5.73 10.84 -30.93
CA ALA A 40 -5.68 9.39 -30.87
C ALA A 40 -4.45 8.98 -30.07
N ALA A 41 -4.65 8.34 -28.91
CA ALA A 41 -3.55 7.93 -28.03
C ALA A 41 -2.60 7.04 -28.83
N GLN A 42 -1.41 7.55 -29.11
CA GLN A 42 -0.40 6.81 -29.86
C GLN A 42 -0.07 5.53 -29.09
N ALA A 43 -0.16 4.38 -29.77
CA ALA A 43 0.08 3.11 -29.12
C ALA A 43 1.49 3.08 -28.51
N PRO A 44 1.65 2.62 -27.27
CA PRO A 44 2.95 2.57 -26.61
C PRO A 44 3.91 1.72 -27.43
N THR A 45 5.10 2.28 -27.68
CA THR A 45 6.14 1.67 -28.52
C THR A 45 6.76 0.43 -27.88
N SER A 46 6.79 0.37 -26.53
CA SER A 46 7.22 -0.82 -25.79
C SER A 46 6.03 -1.71 -25.39
N PRO A 47 6.16 -3.05 -25.45
CA PRO A 47 5.20 -3.96 -24.84
C PRO A 47 5.27 -3.97 -23.30
N LEU A 48 6.33 -3.39 -22.72
CA LEU A 48 6.55 -3.31 -21.29
C LEU A 48 5.96 -2.02 -20.70
N ALA A 49 5.49 -2.12 -19.46
CA ALA A 49 5.10 -0.99 -18.65
C ALA A 49 5.71 -1.10 -17.25
N VAL A 50 5.83 0.04 -16.58
CA VAL A 50 6.40 0.15 -15.24
C VAL A 50 5.37 0.76 -14.29
N ARG A 51 5.28 0.21 -13.08
CA ARG A 51 4.49 0.77 -11.99
C ARG A 51 5.36 1.02 -10.78
N LEU A 52 5.27 2.22 -10.22
CA LEU A 52 5.96 2.61 -8.99
C LEU A 52 4.97 2.60 -7.81
N SER A 53 5.44 2.12 -6.66
CA SER A 53 4.80 2.31 -5.37
C SER A 53 5.85 2.66 -4.32
N ILE A 54 5.54 3.60 -3.43
CA ILE A 54 6.42 4.04 -2.34
C ILE A 54 5.83 3.62 -1.00
N SER A 55 6.65 3.02 -0.13
CA SER A 55 6.34 2.74 1.26
C SER A 55 7.27 3.56 2.15
N PRO A 56 6.80 4.66 2.74
CA PRO A 56 7.58 5.40 3.70
C PRO A 56 7.78 4.56 4.97
N GLY A 57 8.96 4.66 5.59
CA GLY A 57 9.17 4.19 6.95
C GLY A 57 8.54 5.12 7.98
N MET A 58 9.05 5.13 9.21
CA MET A 58 8.78 6.24 10.13
C MET A 58 9.51 7.51 9.67
N PRO A 59 9.08 8.71 10.10
CA PRO A 59 9.88 9.91 9.93
C PRO A 59 11.33 9.70 10.40
N GLY A 60 12.30 9.92 9.51
CA GLY A 60 13.72 9.68 9.77
C GLY A 60 14.24 8.27 9.45
N ASP A 61 13.35 7.30 9.17
CA ASP A 61 13.74 5.98 8.68
C ASP A 61 13.90 5.98 7.15
N PRO A 62 14.70 5.06 6.59
CA PRO A 62 14.73 4.83 5.15
C PRO A 62 13.36 4.39 4.64
N ALA A 63 13.04 4.79 3.41
CA ALA A 63 11.85 4.37 2.69
C ALA A 63 12.18 3.31 1.64
N LEU A 64 11.14 2.64 1.14
CA LEU A 64 11.28 1.64 0.09
C LEU A 64 10.41 1.99 -1.11
N ALA A 65 11.03 2.02 -2.30
CA ALA A 65 10.34 2.08 -3.57
C ALA A 65 10.26 0.67 -4.18
N VAL A 66 9.09 0.28 -4.68
CA VAL A 66 8.93 -0.95 -5.48
C VAL A 66 8.60 -0.57 -6.90
N VAL A 67 9.49 -0.95 -7.80
CA VAL A 67 9.36 -0.77 -9.24
C VAL A 67 8.94 -2.11 -9.84
N ARG A 68 7.73 -2.17 -10.38
CA ARG A 68 7.17 -3.36 -11.02
C ARG A 68 7.20 -3.21 -12.53
N VAL A 69 7.84 -4.14 -13.22
CA VAL A 69 7.87 -4.21 -14.69
C VAL A 69 7.01 -5.38 -15.15
N PHE A 70 6.14 -5.15 -16.12
CA PHE A 70 5.21 -6.15 -16.63
C PHE A 70 4.94 -5.98 -18.11
N ASN A 71 4.49 -7.06 -18.75
CA ASN A 71 4.02 -7.03 -20.14
C ASN A 71 2.59 -6.48 -20.19
N MET A 72 2.46 -5.24 -20.66
CA MET A 72 1.17 -4.56 -20.72
C MET A 72 0.28 -5.13 -21.84
N ARG A 73 0.85 -5.54 -22.97
CA ARG A 73 0.09 -6.11 -24.09
C ARG A 73 -0.57 -7.44 -23.73
N ALA A 74 0.12 -8.26 -22.94
CA ALA A 74 -0.43 -9.51 -22.44
C ALA A 74 -1.54 -9.31 -21.39
N ARG A 75 -1.65 -8.12 -20.79
CA ARG A 75 -2.66 -7.80 -19.76
C ARG A 75 -3.87 -7.02 -20.28
N GLN A 76 -3.88 -6.67 -21.56
CA GLN A 76 -5.04 -6.02 -22.15
C GLN A 76 -6.26 -6.97 -22.17
N PRO A 77 -7.48 -6.41 -22.08
CA PRO A 77 -8.69 -7.20 -22.27
C PRO A 77 -8.77 -7.71 -23.72
N ALA A 78 -9.42 -8.85 -23.92
CA ALA A 78 -9.76 -9.31 -25.26
C ALA A 78 -10.68 -8.28 -25.95
N PRO A 79 -10.55 -8.07 -27.27
CA PRO A 79 -9.73 -8.83 -28.23
C PRO A 79 -8.31 -8.25 -28.46
N ILE A 80 -7.90 -7.21 -27.74
CA ILE A 80 -6.63 -6.47 -27.99
C ILE A 80 -5.41 -7.23 -27.43
N ARG A 81 -5.64 -8.19 -26.53
CA ARG A 81 -4.58 -8.98 -25.88
C ARG A 81 -3.63 -9.62 -26.88
N VAL A 82 -2.34 -9.38 -26.69
CA VAL A 82 -1.26 -10.09 -27.40
C VAL A 82 -0.46 -10.88 -26.36
N GLU A 83 -0.53 -12.19 -26.44
CA GLU A 83 0.03 -13.10 -25.42
C GLU A 83 1.52 -13.36 -25.57
N THR A 84 2.20 -12.70 -26.51
CA THR A 84 3.64 -12.90 -26.74
C THR A 84 4.44 -12.49 -25.50
N PRO A 85 5.13 -13.44 -24.85
CA PRO A 85 5.99 -13.13 -23.71
C PRO A 85 7.19 -12.28 -24.14
N VAL A 86 7.69 -11.44 -23.24
CA VAL A 86 8.84 -10.56 -23.50
C VAL A 86 10.00 -10.97 -22.60
N ALA A 87 11.10 -11.42 -23.22
CA ALA A 87 12.33 -11.72 -22.50
C ALA A 87 13.00 -10.42 -22.00
N VAL A 88 13.38 -10.39 -20.73
CA VAL A 88 14.00 -9.25 -20.07
C VAL A 88 15.13 -9.74 -19.18
N ASP A 89 16.27 -9.05 -19.20
CA ASP A 89 17.37 -9.27 -18.26
C ASP A 89 17.58 -8.03 -17.38
N PHE A 90 17.25 -8.18 -16.09
CA PHE A 90 17.37 -7.14 -15.09
C PHE A 90 18.79 -6.97 -14.54
N ALA A 91 19.75 -7.85 -14.88
CA ALA A 91 21.14 -7.71 -14.44
C ALA A 91 21.81 -6.45 -14.99
N THR A 92 21.34 -5.95 -16.13
CA THR A 92 21.83 -4.73 -16.79
C THR A 92 20.90 -3.53 -16.59
N ALA A 93 19.83 -3.70 -15.83
CA ALA A 93 18.83 -2.65 -15.67
C ALA A 93 19.35 -1.50 -14.80
N THR A 94 19.07 -0.27 -15.21
CA THR A 94 19.32 0.91 -14.39
C THR A 94 18.01 1.54 -13.93
N PHE A 95 18.01 2.10 -12.73
CA PHE A 95 16.83 2.66 -12.07
C PHE A 95 17.14 4.07 -11.59
N ALA A 96 16.26 5.01 -11.89
CA ALA A 96 16.32 6.37 -11.37
C ALA A 96 14.95 6.76 -10.84
N LEU A 97 14.94 7.48 -9.72
CA LEU A 97 13.74 8.09 -9.14
C LEU A 97 13.87 9.61 -9.26
N GLU A 98 12.77 10.27 -9.59
CA GLU A 98 12.70 11.72 -9.71
C GLU A 98 11.37 12.25 -9.20
N THR A 99 11.39 13.44 -8.58
CA THR A 99 10.17 14.12 -8.17
C THR A 99 9.52 14.83 -9.35
N GLU A 100 8.27 15.26 -9.17
CA GLU A 100 7.61 16.15 -10.12
C GLU A 100 8.20 17.57 -10.05
N GLY A 101 8.55 18.11 -11.22
CA GLY A 101 8.93 19.51 -11.42
C GLY A 101 7.72 20.36 -11.85
N ALA A 102 7.96 21.65 -12.14
CA ALA A 102 6.91 22.53 -12.64
C ALA A 102 6.32 22.00 -13.96
N GLY A 103 4.97 21.96 -14.05
CA GLY A 103 4.28 21.50 -15.25
C GLY A 103 4.44 20.01 -15.57
N GLU A 104 4.48 19.15 -14.53
CA GLU A 104 4.63 17.67 -14.66
C GLU A 104 5.94 17.21 -15.35
N THR A 105 6.96 18.07 -15.34
CA THR A 105 8.28 17.75 -15.89
C THR A 105 9.12 16.94 -14.90
N ALA A 106 10.23 16.37 -15.38
CA ALA A 106 11.22 15.72 -14.51
C ALA A 106 11.80 16.75 -13.52
N GLY A 107 11.61 16.52 -12.22
CA GLY A 107 12.23 17.27 -11.14
C GLY A 107 13.60 16.71 -10.75
N PRO A 108 14.11 17.10 -9.56
CA PRO A 108 15.37 16.58 -9.04
C PRO A 108 15.36 15.06 -8.86
N ARG A 109 16.54 14.45 -9.07
CA ARG A 109 16.77 13.02 -8.81
C ARG A 109 16.79 12.74 -7.31
N ILE A 110 16.16 11.64 -6.93
CA ILE A 110 16.16 11.12 -5.56
C ILE A 110 17.31 10.12 -5.45
N ALA A 111 18.14 10.28 -4.42
CA ALA A 111 19.17 9.30 -4.10
C ALA A 111 18.51 7.99 -3.64
N ALA A 112 18.64 6.96 -4.47
CA ALA A 112 18.11 5.63 -4.19
C ALA A 112 19.09 4.57 -4.69
N THR A 113 19.17 3.46 -3.96
CA THR A 113 20.05 2.33 -4.28
C THR A 113 19.22 1.07 -4.52
N VAL A 114 19.64 0.25 -5.49
CA VAL A 114 18.98 -1.03 -5.73
C VAL A 114 19.23 -1.95 -4.54
N PHE A 115 18.16 -2.27 -3.82
CA PHE A 115 18.19 -3.17 -2.67
C PHE A 115 17.98 -4.62 -3.09
N ARG A 116 17.06 -4.87 -4.03
CA ARG A 116 16.75 -6.22 -4.51
C ARG A 116 16.32 -6.20 -5.97
N LEU A 117 17.00 -7.00 -6.79
CA LEU A 117 16.58 -7.30 -8.16
C LEU A 117 15.59 -8.48 -8.20
N PRO A 118 14.79 -8.61 -9.27
CA PRO A 118 13.99 -9.81 -9.53
C PRO A 118 14.87 -11.06 -9.56
N GLN A 119 14.33 -12.18 -9.11
CA GLN A 119 15.01 -13.48 -9.15
C GLN A 119 14.11 -14.50 -9.84
N PRO A 120 14.57 -15.16 -10.92
CA PRO A 120 15.84 -14.91 -11.64
C PRO A 120 15.87 -13.51 -12.30
N THR A 121 17.07 -12.98 -12.57
CA THR A 121 17.24 -11.67 -13.23
C THR A 121 16.90 -11.72 -14.71
N ALA A 122 17.19 -12.83 -15.39
CA ALA A 122 16.72 -13.10 -16.74
C ALA A 122 15.40 -13.86 -16.67
N MET A 123 14.32 -13.29 -17.23
CA MET A 123 12.99 -13.91 -17.21
C MET A 123 12.13 -13.50 -18.39
N SER A 124 11.05 -14.27 -18.59
CA SER A 124 10.02 -13.99 -19.58
C SER A 124 8.80 -13.36 -18.92
N LEU A 125 8.40 -12.18 -19.37
CA LEU A 125 7.23 -11.47 -18.86
C LEU A 125 6.01 -11.75 -19.74
N ASP A 126 5.05 -12.51 -19.20
CA ASP A 126 3.75 -12.81 -19.80
C ASP A 126 2.60 -12.07 -19.08
N ALA A 127 1.36 -12.49 -19.30
CA ALA A 127 0.17 -11.90 -18.68
C ALA A 127 0.19 -11.97 -17.14
N THR A 128 0.83 -13.00 -16.59
CA THR A 128 0.83 -13.35 -15.16
C THR A 128 2.12 -12.95 -14.46
N THR A 129 3.22 -12.85 -15.19
CA THR A 129 4.53 -12.60 -14.63
C THR A 129 4.79 -11.10 -14.45
N THR A 130 5.26 -10.71 -13.26
CA THR A 130 5.69 -9.35 -12.93
C THR A 130 7.07 -9.40 -12.32
N ALA A 131 8.02 -8.67 -12.89
CA ALA A 131 9.31 -8.44 -12.25
C ALA A 131 9.17 -7.31 -11.21
N SER A 132 9.70 -7.49 -10.01
CA SER A 132 9.70 -6.46 -8.96
C SER A 132 11.13 -6.16 -8.51
N THR A 133 11.54 -4.91 -8.64
CA THR A 133 12.79 -4.38 -8.09
C THR A 133 12.47 -3.52 -6.88
N MET A 134 13.24 -3.67 -5.80
CA MET A 134 13.12 -2.83 -4.62
C MET A 134 14.31 -1.88 -4.54
N LEU A 135 14.01 -0.60 -4.32
CA LEU A 135 14.99 0.47 -4.16
C LEU A 135 14.91 0.99 -2.72
N ASN A 136 16.06 1.12 -2.07
CA ASN A 136 16.18 1.83 -0.80
C ASN A 136 16.29 3.33 -1.07
N ILE A 137 15.44 4.13 -0.45
CA ILE A 137 15.52 5.59 -0.47
C ILE A 137 16.04 6.03 0.89
N ASP A 138 17.18 6.73 0.90
CA ASP A 138 17.75 7.22 2.15
C ASP A 138 16.82 8.25 2.80
N ALA A 139 16.75 8.24 4.14
CA ALA A 139 15.84 9.13 4.88
C ALA A 139 16.05 10.61 4.53
N ALA A 140 17.31 11.03 4.32
CA ALA A 140 17.66 12.39 3.94
C ALA A 140 17.27 12.75 2.49
N ALA A 141 17.08 11.74 1.63
CA ALA A 141 16.67 11.92 0.24
C ALA A 141 15.16 11.74 0.05
N MET A 142 14.43 11.36 1.10
CA MET A 142 13.00 11.08 1.01
C MET A 142 12.23 12.38 0.70
N PRO A 143 11.44 12.42 -0.39
CA PRO A 143 10.60 13.57 -0.67
C PRO A 143 9.52 13.76 0.41
N PRO A 144 9.02 14.99 0.62
CA PRO A 144 7.98 15.25 1.60
C PRO A 144 6.67 14.52 1.23
N ALA A 145 5.82 14.31 2.23
CA ALA A 145 4.47 13.79 2.04
C ALA A 145 3.70 14.60 0.98
N GLY A 146 2.98 13.90 0.10
CA GLY A 146 2.24 14.49 -1.01
C GLY A 146 3.09 14.82 -2.24
N ALA A 147 4.42 14.72 -2.18
CA ALA A 147 5.25 14.82 -3.38
C ALA A 147 4.94 13.67 -4.34
N ARG A 148 4.95 13.97 -5.65
CA ARG A 148 4.83 12.96 -6.70
C ARG A 148 6.21 12.51 -7.14
N VAL A 149 6.38 11.20 -7.28
CA VAL A 149 7.63 10.56 -7.71
C VAL A 149 7.35 9.63 -8.88
N ARG A 150 8.26 9.55 -9.83
CA ARG A 150 8.24 8.53 -10.88
C ARG A 150 9.58 7.82 -10.96
N ALA A 151 9.55 6.63 -11.54
CA ALA A 151 10.72 5.83 -11.83
C ALA A 151 10.98 5.82 -13.34
N THR A 152 12.25 5.98 -13.71
CA THR A 152 12.75 5.64 -15.04
C THR A 152 13.57 4.37 -14.93
N VAL A 153 13.26 3.38 -15.77
CA VAL A 153 13.93 2.08 -15.84
C VAL A 153 14.50 1.91 -17.23
N VAL A 154 15.80 1.72 -17.34
CA VAL A 154 16.43 1.31 -18.62
C VAL A 154 16.72 -0.17 -18.54
N VAL A 155 16.10 -0.97 -19.42
CA VAL A 155 16.28 -2.43 -19.46
C VAL A 155 16.17 -2.94 -20.90
N GLY A 156 17.10 -3.80 -21.32
CA GLY A 156 17.12 -4.32 -22.71
C GLY A 156 17.21 -3.21 -23.78
N GLY A 157 17.87 -2.10 -23.47
CA GLY A 157 17.95 -0.92 -24.34
C GLY A 157 16.68 -0.06 -24.40
N GLN A 158 15.61 -0.45 -23.71
CA GLN A 158 14.36 0.31 -23.63
C GLN A 158 14.36 1.22 -22.41
N SER A 159 13.96 2.48 -22.59
CA SER A 159 13.67 3.39 -21.48
C SER A 159 12.17 3.36 -21.18
N LEU A 160 11.82 2.95 -19.96
CA LEU A 160 10.45 2.83 -19.49
C LEU A 160 10.22 3.83 -18.36
N VAL A 161 9.10 4.54 -18.39
CA VAL A 161 8.72 5.51 -17.35
C VAL A 161 7.49 4.98 -16.62
N SER A 162 7.50 5.05 -15.29
CA SER A 162 6.36 4.64 -14.47
C SER A 162 5.25 5.68 -14.45
N ASN A 163 4.11 5.31 -13.86
CA ASN A 163 3.16 6.28 -13.34
C ASN A 163 3.84 7.22 -12.31
N TRP A 164 3.24 8.39 -12.12
CA TRP A 164 3.47 9.18 -10.90
C TRP A 164 2.86 8.44 -9.70
N ALA A 165 3.62 8.34 -8.62
CA ALA A 165 3.22 7.80 -7.33
C ALA A 165 3.33 8.89 -6.27
N ASP A 166 2.27 9.08 -5.50
CA ASP A 166 2.28 10.00 -4.37
C ASP A 166 3.07 9.40 -3.22
N VAL A 167 3.92 10.21 -2.58
CA VAL A 167 4.53 9.88 -1.30
C VAL A 167 3.44 9.98 -0.24
N PRO A 168 3.03 8.86 0.39
CA PRO A 168 1.95 8.92 1.35
C PRO A 168 2.42 9.66 2.62
N ALA A 169 1.49 10.35 3.26
CA ALA A 169 1.77 11.00 4.53
C ALA A 169 2.19 9.95 5.58
N PRO A 170 3.09 10.31 6.51
CA PRO A 170 3.35 9.46 7.65
C PRO A 170 2.05 9.22 8.41
N GLY A 171 1.93 8.04 9.00
CA GLY A 171 0.79 7.69 9.82
C GLY A 171 0.55 8.72 10.93
N ALA A 172 -0.71 9.08 11.16
CA ALA A 172 -1.08 10.11 12.14
C ALA A 172 -0.77 9.67 13.58
N THR A 173 -0.80 8.37 13.84
CA THR A 173 -0.52 7.79 15.16
C THR A 173 0.84 7.11 15.20
N GLN A 174 1.40 6.96 16.40
CA GLN A 174 2.61 6.16 16.61
C GLN A 174 2.43 4.72 16.10
N ALA A 175 1.25 4.13 16.31
CA ALA A 175 0.92 2.80 15.82
C ALA A 175 0.98 2.71 14.29
N ASP A 176 0.47 3.73 13.57
CA ASP A 176 0.55 3.78 12.11
C ASP A 176 1.99 3.93 11.61
N GLN A 177 2.82 4.71 12.30
CA GLN A 177 4.23 4.88 11.97
C GLN A 177 5.00 3.57 12.17
N LEU A 178 4.80 2.90 13.32
CA LEU A 178 5.37 1.58 13.61
C LEU A 178 4.91 0.54 12.59
N ALA A 179 3.64 0.56 12.18
CA ALA A 179 3.14 -0.34 11.14
C ALA A 179 3.78 -0.08 9.76
N SER A 180 4.04 1.17 9.40
CA SER A 180 4.75 1.54 8.17
C SER A 180 6.20 1.05 8.19
N ARG A 181 6.91 1.24 9.31
CA ARG A 181 8.26 0.70 9.48
C ARG A 181 8.29 -0.82 9.44
N ALA A 182 7.39 -1.49 10.15
CA ALA A 182 7.29 -2.95 10.12
C ALA A 182 7.09 -3.47 8.69
N ARG A 183 6.29 -2.78 7.86
CA ARG A 183 6.14 -3.14 6.44
C ARG A 183 7.47 -3.01 5.68
N VAL A 184 8.21 -1.92 5.88
CA VAL A 184 9.52 -1.74 5.24
C VAL A 184 10.51 -2.83 5.69
N GLU A 185 10.56 -3.14 6.99
CA GLU A 185 11.41 -4.20 7.56
C GLU A 185 11.02 -5.59 7.02
N ASP A 186 9.72 -5.88 6.94
CA ASP A 186 9.17 -7.10 6.35
C ASP A 186 9.60 -7.27 4.88
N MET A 187 9.45 -6.22 4.08
CA MET A 187 9.85 -6.20 2.67
C MET A 187 11.37 -6.32 2.48
N ARG A 188 12.16 -5.76 3.40
CA ARG A 188 13.63 -5.95 3.41
C ARG A 188 14.03 -7.35 3.85
N GLY A 189 13.16 -8.08 4.53
CA GLY A 189 13.49 -9.36 5.13
C GLY A 189 14.27 -9.23 6.45
N ASP A 190 14.33 -8.03 7.03
CA ASP A 190 14.98 -7.81 8.33
C ASP A 190 14.08 -8.31 9.45
N THR A 191 14.14 -9.62 9.68
CA THR A 191 13.29 -10.32 10.64
C THR A 191 13.59 -9.89 12.08
N GLY A 192 14.84 -9.50 12.38
CA GLY A 192 15.24 -9.01 13.70
C GLY A 192 14.68 -7.63 14.00
N ALA A 193 14.75 -6.69 13.05
CA ALA A 193 14.11 -5.39 13.19
C ALA A 193 12.59 -5.51 13.25
N LEU A 194 11.99 -6.33 12.36
CA LEU A 194 10.56 -6.60 12.34
C LEU A 194 10.05 -7.14 13.69
N ALA A 195 10.80 -8.03 14.34
CA ALA A 195 10.46 -8.56 15.67
C ALA A 195 10.35 -7.44 16.71
N ARG A 196 11.33 -6.55 16.76
CA ARG A 196 11.33 -5.42 17.71
C ARG A 196 10.18 -4.45 17.42
N THR A 197 9.96 -4.12 16.16
CA THR A 197 8.87 -3.21 15.76
C THR A 197 7.50 -3.81 16.01
N ALA A 198 7.32 -5.12 15.80
CA ALA A 198 6.08 -5.83 16.09
C ALA A 198 5.73 -5.77 17.59
N GLU A 199 6.69 -6.05 18.47
CA GLU A 199 6.48 -5.95 19.92
C GLU A 199 6.26 -4.50 20.38
N ALA A 200 6.97 -3.53 19.80
CA ALA A 200 6.73 -2.11 20.06
C ALA A 200 5.31 -1.68 19.64
N LEU A 201 4.81 -2.19 18.51
CA LEU A 201 3.45 -1.92 18.04
C LEU A 201 2.40 -2.55 18.96
N ILE A 202 2.62 -3.79 19.42
CA ILE A 202 1.74 -4.44 20.41
C ILE A 202 1.74 -3.66 21.73
N ALA A 203 2.89 -3.18 22.20
CA ALA A 203 2.98 -2.39 23.42
C ALA A 203 2.29 -1.02 23.29
N ALA A 204 2.47 -0.33 22.17
CA ALA A 204 1.89 0.99 21.92
C ALA A 204 0.38 0.93 21.64
N ALA A 205 -0.09 -0.13 20.98
CA ALA A 205 -1.49 -0.34 20.64
C ALA A 205 -1.89 -1.83 20.77
N PRO A 206 -2.19 -2.32 21.98
CA PRO A 206 -2.46 -3.75 22.23
C PRO A 206 -3.67 -4.33 21.49
N GLN A 207 -4.57 -3.47 21.01
CA GLN A 207 -5.76 -3.83 20.24
C GLN A 207 -5.55 -3.67 18.72
N ASP A 208 -4.38 -3.20 18.28
CA ASP A 208 -4.07 -3.10 16.85
C ASP A 208 -3.71 -4.49 16.29
N PRO A 209 -4.48 -5.03 15.32
CA PRO A 209 -4.23 -6.35 14.75
C PRO A 209 -2.89 -6.44 14.00
N ARG A 210 -2.34 -5.31 13.53
CA ARG A 210 -1.10 -5.27 12.72
C ARG A 210 0.12 -5.75 13.51
N GLY A 211 0.21 -5.43 14.80
CA GLY A 211 1.32 -5.88 15.66
C GLY A 211 1.41 -7.40 15.73
N TYR A 212 0.28 -8.05 15.99
CA TYR A 212 0.19 -9.52 16.02
C TYR A 212 0.42 -10.16 14.65
N PHE A 213 0.02 -9.48 13.56
CA PHE A 213 0.28 -9.94 12.21
C PHE A 213 1.77 -9.99 11.91
N PHE A 214 2.49 -8.91 12.23
CA PHE A 214 3.94 -8.85 12.04
C PHE A 214 4.68 -9.83 12.96
N ARG A 215 4.23 -10.01 14.21
CA ARG A 215 4.75 -11.07 15.08
C ARG A 215 4.55 -12.46 14.47
N GLY A 216 3.38 -12.74 13.89
CA GLY A 216 3.14 -14.00 13.19
C GLY A 216 4.10 -14.24 12.03
N ILE A 217 4.42 -13.20 11.25
CA ILE A 217 5.43 -13.26 10.17
C ILE A 217 6.81 -13.60 10.74
N VAL A 218 7.21 -12.96 11.84
CA VAL A 218 8.49 -13.21 12.51
C VAL A 218 8.60 -14.66 12.97
N LEU A 219 7.56 -15.17 13.64
CA LEU A 219 7.51 -16.54 14.15
C LEU A 219 7.47 -17.58 13.02
N GLU A 220 6.76 -17.29 11.93
CA GLU A 220 6.74 -18.16 10.75
C GLU A 220 8.15 -18.25 10.13
N ARG A 221 8.86 -17.12 10.01
CA ARG A 221 10.23 -17.06 9.48
C ARG A 221 11.25 -17.72 10.39
N SER A 222 11.03 -17.74 11.71
CA SER A 222 11.90 -18.44 12.67
C SER A 222 11.58 -19.93 12.78
N GLY A 223 10.55 -20.43 12.11
CA GLY A 223 10.12 -21.83 12.15
C GLY A 223 9.20 -22.18 13.32
N ASP A 224 8.83 -21.23 14.18
CA ASP A 224 7.84 -21.43 15.25
C ASP A 224 6.42 -21.40 14.67
N ARG A 225 6.02 -22.52 14.07
CA ARG A 225 4.71 -22.67 13.43
C ARG A 225 3.55 -22.51 14.40
N ALA A 226 3.68 -23.03 15.63
CA ALA A 226 2.63 -22.97 16.64
C ALA A 226 2.45 -21.54 17.18
N GLY A 227 3.57 -20.84 17.43
CA GLY A 227 3.57 -19.43 17.78
C GLY A 227 3.00 -18.56 16.67
N ALA A 228 3.39 -18.81 15.41
CA ALA A 228 2.88 -18.08 14.25
C ALA A 228 1.37 -18.22 14.08
N LEU A 229 0.84 -19.45 14.18
CA LEU A 229 -0.60 -19.71 14.11
C LEU A 229 -1.36 -18.99 15.23
N THR A 230 -0.82 -19.00 16.45
CA THR A 230 -1.38 -18.28 17.60
C THR A 230 -1.43 -16.77 17.33
N ALA A 231 -0.32 -16.19 16.84
CA ALA A 231 -0.25 -14.77 16.54
C ALA A 231 -1.20 -14.35 15.40
N TYR A 232 -1.33 -15.17 14.35
CA TYR A 232 -2.27 -14.90 13.26
C TYR A 232 -3.74 -15.01 13.66
N ARG A 233 -4.09 -15.93 14.56
CA ARG A 233 -5.43 -15.96 15.17
C ARG A 233 -5.69 -14.70 16.00
N ALA A 234 -4.70 -14.29 16.79
CA ALA A 234 -4.79 -13.04 17.57
C ALA A 234 -4.99 -11.80 16.68
N THR A 235 -4.45 -11.79 15.44
CA THR A 235 -4.76 -10.77 14.43
C THR A 235 -6.23 -10.77 14.07
N LEU A 236 -6.81 -11.93 13.72
CA LEU A 236 -8.23 -12.04 13.34
C LEU A 236 -9.17 -11.60 14.47
N ASP A 237 -8.89 -12.01 15.70
CA ASP A 237 -9.71 -11.69 16.88
C ASP A 237 -9.77 -10.18 17.17
N ARG A 238 -8.81 -9.40 16.65
CA ARG A 238 -8.70 -7.94 16.84
C ARG A 238 -9.15 -7.13 15.63
N LEU A 239 -9.55 -7.78 14.54
CA LEU A 239 -10.13 -7.07 13.41
C LEU A 239 -11.50 -6.51 13.78
N ARG A 240 -11.76 -5.27 13.37
CA ARG A 240 -13.10 -4.69 13.48
C ARG A 240 -14.06 -5.43 12.54
N PRO A 241 -15.35 -5.57 12.88
CA PRO A 241 -16.34 -6.12 11.95
C PRO A 241 -16.31 -5.38 10.60
N GLY A 242 -16.19 -6.14 9.51
CA GLY A 242 -16.10 -5.59 8.15
C GLY A 242 -14.72 -5.04 7.75
N ALA A 243 -13.72 -5.05 8.65
CA ALA A 243 -12.35 -4.72 8.25
C ALA A 243 -11.77 -5.81 7.35
N GLU A 244 -11.11 -5.40 6.29
CA GLU A 244 -10.37 -6.32 5.43
C GLU A 244 -9.13 -6.84 6.19
N PRO A 245 -8.92 -8.17 6.26
CA PRO A 245 -7.74 -8.72 6.89
C PRO A 245 -6.47 -8.40 6.08
N PRO A 246 -5.30 -8.38 6.74
CA PRO A 246 -4.03 -8.30 6.03
C PRO A 246 -3.93 -9.33 4.90
N LEU A 247 -3.41 -8.90 3.75
CA LEU A 247 -3.28 -9.77 2.57
C LEU A 247 -2.49 -11.04 2.90
N GLY A 248 -3.05 -12.18 2.50
CA GLY A 248 -2.44 -13.50 2.72
C GLY A 248 -2.59 -14.07 4.13
N LEU A 249 -3.27 -13.39 5.07
CA LEU A 249 -3.46 -13.90 6.44
C LEU A 249 -4.15 -15.27 6.47
N TYR A 250 -5.28 -15.42 5.79
CA TYR A 250 -6.01 -16.70 5.74
C TYR A 250 -5.17 -17.82 5.13
N GLU A 251 -4.43 -17.51 4.07
CA GLU A 251 -3.53 -18.46 3.43
C GLU A 251 -2.42 -18.93 4.36
N ARG A 252 -1.82 -18.00 5.11
CA ARG A 252 -0.79 -18.33 6.11
C ARG A 252 -1.36 -19.21 7.21
N ILE A 253 -2.54 -18.89 7.74
CA ILE A 253 -3.22 -19.74 8.74
C ILE A 253 -3.47 -21.13 8.18
N ARG A 254 -4.01 -21.24 6.96
CA ARG A 254 -4.29 -22.52 6.30
C ARG A 254 -3.03 -23.37 6.12
N ARG A 255 -1.89 -22.76 5.78
CA ARG A 255 -0.60 -23.48 5.62
C ARG A 255 0.01 -23.94 6.94
N LEU A 256 -0.40 -23.37 8.08
CA LEU A 256 0.18 -23.65 9.40
C LEU A 256 -0.63 -24.67 10.23
N GLN A 257 -1.85 -24.99 9.79
CA GLN A 257 -2.65 -26.11 10.31
C GLN A 257 -2.11 -27.45 9.82
#